data_AF-A0A4Q6GHD0-F1
#
_entry.id   AF-A0A4Q6GHD0-F1
#
_cell.length_a   1.000
_cell.length_b   1.000
_cell.length_c   1.000
_cell.angle_alpha   90.00
_cell.angle_beta   90.00
_cell.angle_gamma   90.00
#
_symmetry.space_group_name_H-M   'P 1'
#
loop_
_entity.id
_entity.type
_entity.pdbx_description
1 polymer ?
#
loop_
_entity_poly.entity_id
_entity_poly.type
_entity_poly.pdbx_seq_one_letter_code
_entity_poly.pdbx_strand_id
1 'polypeptide(L)'
;LHGETSVQSGFYFRSDHFNFAKAGVPALYADGGEDLVEGGSEAGKAAAEDYGKNRYHKPADQYDPATWKLDGTIDDLNALYGVGKELAGGDKWPNWYSGNPFKAARDKMMQAK
;
A
#
# COMPACT_ATOMS: atom_id res chain seq x y z
N LEU A 1 -4.94 6.79 10.82
CA LEU A 1 -5.18 5.78 9.78
C LEU A 1 -6.60 5.98 9.26
N HIS A 2 -6.72 6.41 8.02
CA HIS A 2 -8.00 6.37 7.31
C HIS A 2 -8.14 4.98 6.67
N GLY A 3 -9.35 4.43 6.68
CA GLY A 3 -9.63 3.20 5.93
C GLY A 3 -9.64 3.47 4.42
N GLU A 4 -9.58 2.41 3.62
CA GLU A 4 -9.73 2.48 2.17
C GLU A 4 -11.00 3.28 1.79
N THR A 5 -10.84 4.30 0.94
CA THR A 5 -11.94 5.21 0.53
C THR A 5 -12.95 4.51 -0.37
N SER A 6 -12.54 3.46 -1.09
CA SER A 6 -13.35 2.68 -2.02
C SER A 6 -13.36 1.20 -1.62
N VAL A 7 -13.96 0.87 -0.48
CA VAL A 7 -13.97 -0.51 0.08
C VAL A 7 -14.45 -1.58 -0.93
N GLN A 8 -15.36 -1.23 -1.84
CA GLN A 8 -15.82 -2.11 -2.93
C GLN A 8 -14.72 -2.52 -3.92
N SER A 9 -13.65 -1.73 -4.02
CA SER A 9 -12.45 -2.01 -4.81
C SER A 9 -11.49 -2.95 -4.07
N GLY A 10 -11.63 -3.16 -2.76
CA GLY A 10 -10.89 -4.16 -1.99
C GLY A 10 -9.38 -4.22 -2.30
N PHE A 11 -8.71 -3.08 -2.42
CA PHE A 11 -7.34 -2.99 -2.94
C PHE A 11 -6.36 -3.85 -2.16
N TYR A 12 -6.47 -3.88 -0.82
CA TYR A 12 -5.65 -4.76 0.03
C TYR A 12 -5.81 -6.24 -0.33
N PHE A 13 -7.03 -6.68 -0.67
CA PHE A 13 -7.35 -8.09 -0.91
C PHE A 13 -7.09 -8.55 -2.35
N ARG A 14 -6.73 -7.63 -3.27
CA ARG A 14 -6.59 -7.88 -4.71
C ARG A 14 -5.18 -7.62 -5.25
N SER A 15 -4.17 -7.73 -4.38
CA SER A 15 -2.76 -7.61 -4.74
C SER A 15 -1.95 -8.81 -4.20
N ASP A 16 -0.73 -9.00 -4.70
CA ASP A 16 0.07 -10.22 -4.47
C ASP A 16 0.36 -10.51 -3.00
N HIS A 17 0.54 -9.45 -2.21
CA HIS A 17 0.83 -9.53 -0.78
C HIS A 17 -0.26 -10.28 0.01
N PHE A 18 -1.50 -10.31 -0.49
CA PHE A 18 -2.64 -10.91 0.20
C PHE A 18 -2.46 -12.41 0.47
N ASN A 19 -1.85 -13.16 -0.46
CA ASN A 19 -1.63 -14.59 -0.24
C ASN A 19 -0.65 -14.87 0.90
N PHE A 20 0.32 -13.98 1.13
CA PHE A 20 1.21 -14.03 2.29
C PHE A 20 0.45 -13.70 3.58
N ALA A 21 -0.40 -12.68 3.56
CA ALA A 21 -1.26 -12.31 4.69
C ALA A 21 -2.18 -13.47 5.10
N LYS A 22 -2.81 -14.13 4.12
CA LYS A 22 -3.67 -15.30 4.32
C LYS A 22 -2.93 -16.47 4.97
N ALA A 23 -1.64 -16.65 4.66
CA ALA A 23 -0.78 -17.66 5.28
C ALA A 23 -0.22 -17.23 6.66
N GLY A 24 -0.53 -16.02 7.12
CA GLY A 24 -0.10 -15.49 8.41
C GLY A 24 1.18 -14.66 8.35
N VAL A 25 1.81 -14.46 7.20
CA VAL A 25 2.98 -13.58 7.08
C VAL A 25 2.51 -12.12 7.14
N PRO A 26 2.99 -11.28 8.08
CA PRO A 26 2.65 -9.86 8.11
C PRO A 26 2.98 -9.18 6.78
N ALA A 27 2.01 -8.50 6.20
CA ALA A 27 2.12 -7.93 4.87
C ALA A 27 1.52 -6.51 4.81
N LEU A 28 2.19 -5.64 4.07
CA LEU A 28 1.83 -4.25 3.84
C LEU A 28 1.38 -4.07 2.38
N TYR A 29 0.29 -3.33 2.20
CA TYR A 29 -0.05 -2.68 0.94
C TYR A 29 0.26 -1.20 1.11
N ALA A 30 1.08 -0.64 0.21
CA ALA A 30 1.43 0.77 0.24
C ALA A 30 0.98 1.41 -1.08
N ASP A 31 0.41 2.60 -0.97
CA ASP A 31 0.06 3.49 -2.06
C ASP A 31 0.33 4.95 -1.64
N GLY A 32 0.34 5.86 -2.61
CA GLY A 32 0.57 7.29 -2.36
C GLY A 32 -0.63 8.05 -1.77
N GLY A 33 -1.77 7.39 -1.54
CA GLY A 33 -2.98 7.98 -0.99
C GLY A 33 -3.68 9.01 -1.88
N GLU A 34 -4.62 9.76 -1.29
CA GLU A 34 -5.43 10.78 -1.96
C GLU A 34 -5.26 12.18 -1.34
N ASP A 35 -4.31 12.37 -0.41
CA ASP A 35 -4.06 13.66 0.25
C ASP A 35 -2.76 14.28 -0.26
N LEU A 36 -2.87 15.12 -1.30
CA LEU A 36 -1.71 15.73 -1.92
C LEU A 36 -1.09 16.79 -1.00
N VAL A 37 0.25 16.84 -0.98
CA VAL A 37 1.02 17.90 -0.29
C VAL A 37 0.58 19.28 -0.77
N GLU A 38 0.38 19.43 -2.08
CA GLU A 38 -0.17 20.63 -2.70
C GLU A 38 -1.62 20.37 -3.14
N GLY A 39 -2.57 21.10 -2.57
CA GLY A 39 -4.00 21.01 -2.91
C GLY A 39 -4.82 20.05 -2.04
N GLY A 40 -4.19 19.25 -1.18
CA GLY A 40 -4.85 18.42 -0.18
C GLY A 40 -5.77 17.35 -0.77
N SER A 41 -6.67 16.85 0.07
CA SER A 41 -7.55 15.72 -0.24
C SER A 41 -8.55 15.99 -1.38
N GLU A 42 -8.94 17.23 -1.62
CA GLU A 42 -9.83 17.58 -2.73
C GLU A 42 -9.12 17.37 -4.07
N ALA A 43 -7.91 17.93 -4.21
CA ALA A 43 -7.11 17.78 -5.41
C ALA A 43 -6.69 16.33 -5.66
N GLY A 44 -6.32 15.59 -4.61
CA GLY A 44 -5.93 14.19 -4.75
C GLY A 44 -7.08 13.27 -5.16
N LYS A 45 -8.29 13.49 -4.64
CA LYS A 45 -9.49 12.77 -5.11
C LYS A 45 -9.78 13.05 -6.57
N ALA A 46 -9.74 14.31 -6.99
CA ALA A 46 -9.95 14.68 -8.39
C ALA A 46 -8.90 14.02 -9.31
N ALA A 47 -7.63 13.97 -8.88
CA ALA A 47 -6.56 13.31 -9.60
C ALA A 47 -6.77 11.78 -9.68
N ALA A 48 -7.16 11.13 -8.58
CA ALA A 48 -7.45 9.69 -8.54
C ALA A 48 -8.64 9.32 -9.44
N GLU A 49 -9.71 10.13 -9.42
CA GLU A 49 -10.87 9.94 -10.30
C GLU A 49 -10.51 10.11 -11.78
N ASP A 50 -9.75 11.15 -12.13
CA ASP A 50 -9.27 11.36 -13.50
C ASP A 50 -8.38 10.21 -13.97
N TYR A 51 -7.45 9.75 -13.13
CA TYR A 51 -6.61 8.60 -13.42
C TYR A 51 -7.42 7.32 -13.63
N GLY A 52 -8.32 6.98 -12.70
CA GLY A 52 -9.16 5.80 -12.79
C GLY A 52 -10.09 5.81 -14.01
N LYS A 53 -10.62 6.98 -14.36
CA LYS A 53 -11.51 7.15 -15.51
C LYS A 53 -10.76 7.10 -16.84
N ASN A 54 -9.60 7.73 -16.95
CA ASN A 54 -8.98 8.01 -18.24
C ASN A 54 -7.71 7.20 -18.54
N ARG A 55 -7.02 6.68 -17.51
CA ARG A 55 -5.70 6.05 -17.68
C ARG A 55 -5.62 4.61 -17.20
N TYR A 56 -6.10 4.31 -15.99
CA TYR A 56 -5.94 2.97 -15.39
C TYR A 56 -6.39 1.82 -16.33
N HIS A 57 -5.49 0.86 -16.56
CA HIS A 57 -5.69 -0.29 -17.47
C HIS A 57 -6.03 0.09 -18.93
N LYS A 58 -5.54 1.22 -19.40
CA LYS A 58 -5.76 1.72 -20.77
C LYS A 58 -4.43 2.12 -21.42
N PRO A 59 -4.38 2.30 -22.75
CA PRO A 59 -3.16 2.72 -23.45
C PRO A 59 -2.58 4.07 -22.97
N ALA A 60 -3.40 4.92 -22.34
CA ALA A 60 -2.95 6.18 -21.78
C ALA A 60 -2.19 6.02 -20.45
N ASP A 61 -2.10 4.82 -19.90
CA ASP A 61 -1.29 4.47 -18.72
C ASP A 61 0.19 4.33 -19.11
N GLN A 62 0.81 5.47 -19.42
CA GLN A 62 2.22 5.55 -19.78
C GLN A 62 2.85 6.78 -19.12
N TYR A 63 4.16 6.69 -18.89
CA TYR A 63 4.94 7.80 -18.34
C TYR A 63 4.82 9.04 -19.23
N ASP A 64 4.55 10.18 -18.60
CA ASP A 64 4.50 11.49 -19.27
C ASP A 64 5.40 12.49 -18.51
N PRO A 65 6.58 12.84 -19.05
CA PRO A 65 7.51 13.76 -18.39
C PRO A 65 6.98 15.19 -18.26
N ALA A 66 5.94 15.57 -19.00
CA ALA A 66 5.35 16.90 -18.91
C ALA A 66 4.40 17.04 -17.71
N THR A 67 3.84 15.93 -17.21
CA THR A 67 2.79 15.97 -16.17
C THR A 67 3.14 15.16 -14.93
N TRP A 68 4.03 14.18 -15.00
CA TRP A 68 4.39 13.33 -13.87
C TRP A 68 5.36 14.05 -12.93
N LYS A 69 4.87 14.35 -11.72
CA LYS A 69 5.71 14.69 -10.57
C LYS A 69 6.21 13.40 -9.92
N LEU A 70 7.52 13.25 -9.76
CA LEU A 70 8.15 12.02 -9.22
C LEU A 70 8.65 12.18 -7.79
N ASP A 71 8.57 13.38 -7.22
CA ASP A 71 8.94 13.68 -5.84
C ASP A 71 8.20 12.80 -4.84
N GLY A 72 6.87 12.67 -4.98
CA GLY A 72 6.08 11.77 -4.14
C GLY A 72 6.50 10.30 -4.26
N THR A 73 6.87 9.84 -5.47
CA THR A 73 7.40 8.49 -5.68
C THR A 73 8.74 8.30 -4.95
N ILE A 74 9.60 9.31 -4.91
CA ILE A 74 10.85 9.25 -4.15
C ILE A 74 10.57 9.16 -2.64
N ASP A 75 9.57 9.88 -2.14
CA ASP A 75 9.16 9.80 -0.73
C ASP A 75 8.62 8.41 -0.36
N ASP A 76 7.77 7.82 -1.21
CA ASP A 76 7.27 6.45 -1.05
C ASP A 76 8.42 5.42 -1.03
N LEU A 77 9.39 5.57 -1.94
CA LEU A 77 10.56 4.71 -2.01
C LEU A 77 11.42 4.84 -0.74
N ASN A 78 11.63 6.06 -0.23
CA ASN A 78 12.36 6.28 1.01
C ASN A 78 11.66 5.64 2.21
N ALA A 79 10.33 5.76 2.29
CA ALA A 79 9.54 5.15 3.36
C ALA A 79 9.63 3.62 3.34
N LEU A 80 9.43 2.99 2.17
CA LEU A 80 9.50 1.54 2.01
C LEU A 80 10.93 1.01 2.20
N TYR A 81 11.94 1.76 1.76
CA TYR A 81 13.34 1.44 2.03
C TYR A 81 13.62 1.46 3.54
N GLY A 82 13.09 2.44 4.27
CA GLY A 82 13.20 2.51 5.73
C GLY A 82 12.63 1.26 6.42
N VAL A 83 11.42 0.85 6.03
CA VAL A 83 10.81 -0.40 6.52
C VAL A 83 11.69 -1.61 6.23
N GLY A 84 12.15 -1.75 4.98
CA GLY A 84 13.02 -2.86 4.59
C GLY A 84 14.34 -2.88 5.36
N LYS A 85 14.94 -1.71 5.58
CA LYS A 85 16.20 -1.56 6.33
C LYS A 85 16.05 -1.98 7.80
N GLU A 86 14.97 -1.55 8.47
CA GLU A 86 14.68 -1.95 9.85
C GLU A 86 14.46 -3.47 9.97
N LEU A 87 13.72 -4.06 9.03
CA LEU A 87 13.43 -5.50 9.03
C LEU A 87 14.67 -6.35 8.69
N ALA A 88 15.51 -5.90 7.77
CA ALA A 88 16.71 -6.63 7.35
C ALA A 88 17.86 -6.50 8.37
N GLY A 89 17.91 -5.40 9.11
CA GLY A 89 18.99 -5.11 10.07
C GLY A 89 18.68 -5.47 11.52
N GLY A 90 17.44 -5.89 11.84
CA GLY A 90 17.01 -6.18 13.20
C GLY A 90 16.38 -7.56 13.38
N ASP A 91 16.20 -7.97 14.64
CA ASP A 91 15.57 -9.26 15.00
C ASP A 91 14.05 -9.13 15.26
N LYS A 92 13.52 -7.90 15.19
CA LYS A 92 12.11 -7.63 15.46
C LYS A 92 11.26 -7.99 14.25
N TRP A 93 10.53 -9.09 14.37
CA TRP A 93 9.54 -9.47 13.37
C TRP A 93 8.22 -8.74 13.56
N PRO A 94 7.59 -8.24 12.49
CA PRO A 94 6.26 -7.65 12.56
C PRO A 94 5.23 -8.69 12.99
N ASN A 95 4.08 -8.20 13.45
CA ASN A 95 2.94 -9.02 13.83
C ASN A 95 1.63 -8.31 13.48
N TRP A 96 0.54 -9.07 13.46
CA TRP A 96 -0.79 -8.54 13.27
C TRP A 96 -1.36 -7.95 14.56
N TYR A 97 -2.10 -6.85 14.43
CA TYR A 97 -2.88 -6.29 15.54
C TYR A 97 -3.92 -7.28 16.08
N SER A 98 -4.29 -7.12 17.34
CA SER A 98 -5.39 -7.89 17.93
C SER A 98 -6.69 -7.68 17.14
N GLY A 99 -7.45 -8.75 16.92
CA GLY A 99 -8.68 -8.74 16.13
C GLY A 99 -8.49 -8.73 14.61
N ASN A 100 -7.27 -8.61 14.10
CA ASN A 100 -7.02 -8.73 12.66
C ASN A 100 -7.26 -10.19 12.18
N PRO A 101 -7.94 -10.40 11.05
CA PRO A 101 -8.31 -11.74 10.57
C PRO A 101 -7.10 -12.66 10.29
N PHE A 102 -5.92 -12.12 10.04
CA PHE A 102 -4.70 -12.90 9.75
C PHE A 102 -3.90 -13.30 11.00
N LYS A 103 -4.25 -12.75 12.18
CA LYS A 103 -3.49 -12.98 13.41
C LYS A 103 -3.46 -14.45 13.83
N ALA A 104 -4.59 -15.15 13.74
CA ALA A 104 -4.66 -16.56 14.13
C ALA A 104 -3.73 -17.45 13.27
N ALA A 105 -3.63 -17.17 11.97
CA ALA A 105 -2.70 -17.87 11.09
C ALA A 105 -1.24 -17.59 11.47
N ARG A 106 -0.90 -16.33 11.79
CA ARG A 106 0.44 -15.95 12.26
C ARG A 106 0.82 -16.64 13.56
N ASP A 107 -0.09 -16.66 14.54
CA ASP A 107 0.16 -17.29 15.84
C ASP A 107 0.44 -18.79 15.65
N LYS A 108 -0.33 -19.48 14.81
CA LYS A 108 -0.08 -20.89 14.45
C LYS A 108 1.27 -21.08 13.74
N MET A 109 1.60 -20.21 12.79
CA MET A 109 2.87 -20.26 12.06
C MET A 109 4.08 -20.10 12.99
N MET A 110 3.99 -19.23 14.00
CA MET A 110 5.08 -18.99 14.96
C MET A 110 5.24 -20.09 16.01
N GLN A 111 4.20 -20.88 16.29
CA GLN A 111 4.29 -22.06 17.16
C GLN A 111 5.00 -23.25 16.50
N ALA A 112 5.01 -23.30 15.18
CA ALA A 112 5.65 -24.37 14.41
C ALA A 112 7.15 -24.14 14.14
N LYS A 113 7.70 -23.02 14.65
CA LYS A 113 9.11 -22.63 14.54
C LYS A 113 9.83 -22.88 15.85
#